data_AF-A0A7Y2XST7-F1
#
_entry.id   AF-A0A7Y2XST7-F1
#
_cell.length_a   1.000
_cell.length_b   1.000
_cell.length_c   1.000
_cell.angle_alpha   90.00
_cell.angle_beta   90.00
_cell.angle_gamma   90.00
#
_symmetry.space_group_name_H-M   'P 1'
#
loop_
_entity.id
_entity.type
_entity.pdbx_description
1 polymer ?
#
loop_
_entity_poly.entity_id
_entity_poly.type
_entity_poly.pdbx_seq_one_letter_code
_entity_poly.pdbx_strand_id
1 'polypeptide(L)'
;SHTNDYQSEEQVIIEFIELDAAALPVGPPPADDILREQFEAQQARFISPEQRQVSHILITVAADASEAEKETARQTAEDLAERARAGEEFAGLATEFSEDQGSAASGGDLGWVESGVMVKAFENAMYELTLEAPISDPVETGFGWHVIQLRDIRESTGMTFEEARTTLVREYEEENAARAFLEQADRLVDLVYEDPTTLESAALVMELPIQVAGPFTRSGGEGISANPDVVEAAYSDLVLLQGSVSDPVNLDENRLVMIRLREHLPVALKPLEEVQDQIVSTLRANLARENAKAIATGLADALQSGAGELETLSVDAGLEFGRHESIGRNAFEPDATLVQEVFRLQAPAEGETVQAVLPTSNGFAVVELETVVPGALEGDALLAQQQYERVIANGHASQEGSAMMKQLRAAADIEVFEDRIK
;
A
#
# COMPACT_ATOMS: atom_id res chain seq x y z
N SER A 1 30.52 10.05 -31.97
CA SER A 1 29.77 11.19 -31.41
C SER A 1 29.48 10.87 -29.95
N HIS A 2 30.43 11.16 -29.06
CA HIS A 2 30.34 10.91 -27.60
C HIS A 2 29.98 12.19 -26.83
N THR A 3 29.40 13.18 -27.51
CA THR A 3 29.15 14.51 -26.93
C THR A 3 28.25 14.44 -25.69
N ASN A 4 27.31 13.50 -25.67
CA ASN A 4 26.39 13.29 -24.54
C ASN A 4 27.10 12.71 -23.30
N ASP A 5 28.24 12.03 -23.47
CA ASP A 5 28.99 11.39 -22.37
C ASP A 5 29.77 12.42 -21.52
N TYR A 6 29.89 13.66 -22.01
CA TYR A 6 30.68 14.74 -21.41
C TYR A 6 29.84 15.99 -21.10
N GLN A 7 28.52 15.84 -20.97
CA GLN A 7 27.61 16.90 -20.56
C GLN A 7 27.30 16.78 -19.06
N SER A 8 27.12 17.92 -18.38
CA SER A 8 26.49 17.96 -17.07
C SER A 8 24.98 17.72 -17.21
N GLU A 9 24.35 17.17 -16.19
CA GLU A 9 22.89 17.14 -16.13
C GLU A 9 22.34 18.51 -15.78
N GLU A 10 21.09 18.78 -16.16
CA GLU A 10 20.37 19.97 -15.74
C GLU A 10 20.15 19.94 -14.22
N GLN A 11 20.57 20.99 -13.53
CA GLN A 11 20.46 21.12 -12.08
C GLN A 11 19.76 22.42 -11.70
N VAL A 12 19.12 22.43 -10.53
CA VAL A 12 18.51 23.63 -9.95
C VAL A 12 18.96 23.80 -8.50
N ILE A 13 19.07 25.04 -8.07
CA ILE A 13 19.17 25.44 -6.67
C ILE A 13 17.89 26.22 -6.37
N ILE A 14 17.22 25.85 -5.28
CA ILE A 14 15.99 26.50 -4.83
C ILE A 14 16.22 27.21 -3.51
N GLU A 15 15.43 28.25 -3.29
CA GLU A 15 15.16 28.80 -1.97
C GLU A 15 13.75 28.40 -1.53
N PHE A 16 13.54 28.24 -0.23
CA PHE A 16 12.26 27.79 0.29
C PHE A 16 12.00 28.33 1.70
N ILE A 17 10.72 28.38 2.04
CA ILE A 17 10.25 28.55 3.42
C ILE A 17 9.48 27.31 3.82
N GLU A 18 9.68 26.87 5.06
CA GLU A 18 9.04 25.69 5.63
C GLU A 18 8.15 26.12 6.80
N LEU A 19 6.89 25.73 6.72
CA LEU A 19 5.95 25.80 7.82
C LEU A 19 5.88 24.42 8.46
N ASP A 20 6.29 24.32 9.72
CA ASP A 20 6.28 23.08 10.50
C ASP A 20 5.36 23.24 11.71
N ALA A 21 4.35 22.37 11.82
CA ALA A 21 3.42 22.38 12.94
C ALA A 21 4.12 22.24 14.30
N ALA A 22 5.26 21.53 14.37
CA ALA A 22 6.02 21.35 15.60
C ALA A 22 6.73 22.64 16.06
N ALA A 23 6.95 23.59 15.14
CA ALA A 23 7.55 24.89 15.44
C ALA A 23 6.51 25.96 15.81
N LEU A 24 5.22 25.68 15.61
CA LEU A 24 4.15 26.62 15.94
C LEU A 24 3.98 26.79 17.45
N PRO A 25 3.59 27.99 17.90
CA PRO A 25 3.35 28.23 19.32
C PRO A 25 2.21 27.35 19.80
N VAL A 26 2.49 26.51 20.79
CA VAL A 26 1.46 25.74 21.49
C VAL A 26 0.60 26.73 22.26
N GLY A 27 -0.72 26.69 22.00
CA GLY A 27 -1.70 27.51 22.71
C GLY A 27 -1.70 27.21 24.23
N PRO A 28 -2.35 28.06 25.04
CA PRO A 28 -2.51 27.74 26.46
C PRO A 28 -3.25 26.40 26.62
N PRO A 29 -2.94 25.62 27.67
CA PRO A 29 -3.65 24.39 27.93
C PRO A 29 -5.16 24.67 28.14
N PRO A 30 -6.04 23.73 27.76
CA PRO A 30 -7.47 23.88 27.94
C PRO A 30 -7.81 24.10 29.41
N ALA A 31 -8.81 24.94 29.65
CA ALA A 31 -9.41 25.06 30.97
C ALA A 31 -10.22 23.79 31.30
N ASP A 32 -10.25 23.42 32.59
CA ASP A 32 -10.89 22.19 33.07
C ASP A 32 -12.40 22.13 32.76
N ASP A 33 -13.07 23.28 32.65
CA ASP A 33 -14.48 23.38 32.26
C ASP A 33 -14.73 22.89 30.83
N ILE A 34 -13.88 23.30 29.88
CA ILE A 34 -13.90 22.83 28.49
C ILE A 34 -13.70 21.31 28.44
N LEU A 35 -12.75 20.79 29.21
CA LEU A 35 -12.47 19.34 29.25
C LEU A 35 -13.63 18.55 29.87
N ARG A 36 -14.31 19.10 30.87
CA ARG A 36 -15.49 18.46 31.48
C ARG A 36 -16.65 18.43 30.51
N GLU A 37 -16.91 19.53 29.81
CA GLU A 37 -17.94 19.57 28.76
C GLU A 37 -17.66 18.55 27.65
N GLN A 38 -16.39 18.43 27.22
CA GLN A 38 -15.98 17.43 26.24
C GLN A 38 -16.15 16.00 26.76
N PHE A 39 -15.78 15.73 28.02
CA PHE A 39 -15.95 14.43 28.65
C PHE A 39 -17.43 14.03 28.76
N GLU A 40 -18.30 14.96 29.15
CA GLU A 40 -19.75 14.77 29.23
C GLU A 40 -20.37 14.53 27.85
N ALA A 41 -19.98 15.33 26.85
CA ALA A 41 -20.43 15.16 25.46
C ALA A 41 -20.01 13.81 24.85
N GLN A 42 -18.89 13.25 25.34
CA GLN A 42 -18.31 11.99 24.86
C GLN A 42 -18.42 10.86 25.88
N GLN A 43 -19.37 10.95 26.83
CA GLN A 43 -19.46 10.01 27.96
C GLN A 43 -19.58 8.55 27.51
N ALA A 44 -20.29 8.28 26.41
CA ALA A 44 -20.41 6.93 25.83
C ALA A 44 -19.07 6.31 25.37
N ARG A 45 -18.04 7.13 25.12
CA ARG A 45 -16.67 6.67 24.80
C ARG A 45 -15.92 6.21 26.05
N PHE A 46 -16.25 6.77 27.20
CA PHE A 46 -15.50 6.60 28.44
C PHE A 46 -16.23 5.75 29.48
N ILE A 47 -17.56 5.65 29.40
CA ILE A 47 -18.40 5.00 30.40
C ILE A 47 -19.38 4.06 29.68
N SER A 48 -19.37 2.80 30.11
CA SER A 48 -20.44 1.85 29.87
C SER A 48 -21.50 2.02 30.96
N PRO A 49 -22.76 2.31 30.62
CA PRO A 49 -23.81 2.51 31.62
C PRO A 49 -24.12 1.23 32.38
N GLU A 50 -24.73 1.36 33.56
CA GLU A 50 -25.26 0.22 34.31
C GLU A 50 -26.35 -0.48 33.48
N GLN A 51 -26.28 -1.81 33.42
CA GLN A 51 -27.29 -2.65 32.78
C GLN A 51 -27.86 -3.61 33.82
N ARG A 52 -29.18 -3.84 33.79
CA ARG A 52 -29.84 -4.83 34.64
C ARG A 52 -30.44 -5.91 33.77
N GLN A 53 -30.12 -7.17 34.08
CA GLN A 53 -30.74 -8.30 33.41
C GLN A 53 -32.08 -8.58 34.09
N VAL A 54 -33.19 -8.42 33.37
CA VAL A 54 -34.52 -8.52 33.96
C VAL A 54 -35.45 -9.43 33.18
N SER A 55 -36.42 -9.99 33.89
CA SER A 55 -37.60 -10.65 33.33
C SER A 55 -38.86 -9.99 33.90
N HIS A 56 -39.98 -10.07 33.19
CA HIS A 56 -41.26 -9.54 33.68
C HIS A 56 -42.47 -10.42 33.36
N ILE A 57 -43.53 -10.21 34.13
CA ILE A 57 -44.87 -10.72 33.90
C ILE A 57 -45.79 -9.51 33.76
N LEU A 58 -46.53 -9.42 32.66
CA LEU A 58 -47.53 -8.38 32.43
C LEU A 58 -48.93 -8.97 32.58
N ILE A 59 -49.75 -8.37 33.44
CA ILE A 59 -51.20 -8.55 33.46
C ILE A 59 -51.83 -7.29 32.87
N THR A 60 -52.41 -7.41 31.68
CA THR A 60 -52.93 -6.29 30.92
C THR A 60 -54.18 -5.71 31.55
N VAL A 61 -54.30 -4.38 31.45
CA VAL A 61 -55.49 -3.65 31.88
C VAL A 61 -55.87 -2.71 30.76
N ALA A 62 -57.10 -2.82 30.26
CA ALA A 62 -57.61 -1.89 29.26
C ALA A 62 -57.70 -0.47 29.84
N ALA A 63 -57.45 0.55 29.00
CA ALA A 63 -57.46 1.94 29.44
C ALA A 63 -58.82 2.40 30.01
N ASP A 64 -59.92 1.75 29.60
CA ASP A 64 -61.29 1.95 30.05
C ASP A 64 -61.79 0.89 31.05
N ALA A 65 -60.90 0.03 31.55
CA ALA A 65 -61.23 -1.01 32.52
C ALA A 65 -61.86 -0.41 33.78
N SER A 66 -62.88 -1.09 34.29
CA SER A 66 -63.52 -0.77 35.56
C SER A 66 -62.56 -0.95 36.73
N GLU A 67 -62.81 -0.25 37.83
CA GLU A 67 -62.00 -0.39 39.05
C GLU A 67 -61.98 -1.83 39.58
N ALA A 68 -63.05 -2.60 39.35
CA ALA A 68 -63.10 -4.02 39.70
C ALA A 68 -62.14 -4.87 38.84
N GLU A 69 -62.00 -4.56 37.55
CA GLU A 69 -61.07 -5.23 36.64
C GLU A 69 -59.61 -4.88 36.96
N LYS A 70 -59.34 -3.60 37.24
CA LYS A 70 -58.01 -3.15 37.71
C LYS A 70 -57.59 -3.82 39.00
N GLU A 71 -58.52 -3.92 39.96
CA GLU A 71 -58.27 -4.58 41.24
C GLU A 71 -58.05 -6.09 41.07
N THR A 72 -58.78 -6.73 40.16
CA THR A 72 -58.57 -8.16 39.84
C THR A 72 -57.20 -8.40 39.19
N ALA A 73 -56.78 -7.51 38.28
CA ALA A 73 -55.47 -7.59 37.66
C ALA A 73 -54.34 -7.35 38.68
N ARG A 74 -54.54 -6.39 39.61
CA ARG A 74 -53.63 -6.13 40.73
C ARG A 74 -53.47 -7.36 41.62
N GLN A 75 -54.58 -7.97 42.04
CA GLN A 75 -54.57 -9.18 42.88
C GLN A 75 -53.89 -10.36 42.18
N THR A 76 -54.09 -10.51 40.87
CA THR A 76 -53.38 -11.51 40.06
C THR A 76 -51.87 -11.25 40.07
N ALA A 77 -51.44 -10.01 39.85
CA ALA A 77 -50.03 -9.66 39.91
C ALA A 77 -49.43 -9.83 41.32
N GLU A 78 -50.19 -9.54 42.39
CA GLU A 78 -49.80 -9.79 43.78
C GLU A 78 -49.57 -11.28 44.05
N ASP A 79 -50.51 -12.15 43.64
CA ASP A 79 -50.37 -13.60 43.77
C ASP A 79 -49.12 -14.13 43.05
N LEU A 80 -48.86 -13.67 41.83
CA LEU A 80 -47.70 -14.07 41.04
C LEU A 80 -46.38 -13.58 41.67
N ALA A 81 -46.36 -12.36 42.23
CA ALA A 81 -45.20 -11.85 42.96
C ALA A 81 -44.94 -12.67 44.24
N GLU A 82 -45.98 -13.03 44.99
CA GLU A 82 -45.87 -13.88 46.18
C GLU A 82 -45.37 -15.28 45.85
N ARG A 83 -45.90 -15.91 44.80
CA ARG A 83 -45.46 -17.23 44.30
C ARG A 83 -44.00 -17.22 43.87
N ALA A 84 -43.60 -16.20 43.11
CA ALA A 84 -42.21 -16.00 42.73
C ALA A 84 -41.28 -15.84 43.94
N ARG A 85 -41.68 -15.06 44.96
CA ARG A 85 -40.92 -14.90 46.21
C ARG A 85 -40.87 -16.18 47.04
N ALA A 86 -41.90 -17.02 46.97
CA ALA A 86 -41.95 -18.32 47.62
C ALA A 86 -41.04 -19.38 46.93
N GLY A 87 -40.40 -19.03 45.82
CA GLY A 87 -39.44 -19.87 45.11
C GLY A 87 -40.01 -20.65 43.93
N GLU A 88 -41.22 -20.30 43.46
CA GLU A 88 -41.72 -20.81 42.18
C GLU A 88 -40.92 -20.20 41.01
N GLU A 89 -40.63 -21.03 40.00
CA GLU A 89 -39.81 -20.61 38.85
C GLU A 89 -40.51 -19.49 38.05
N PHE A 90 -39.94 -18.27 38.12
CA PHE A 90 -40.49 -17.07 37.49
C PHE A 90 -40.73 -17.22 35.99
N ALA A 91 -39.82 -17.90 35.27
CA ALA A 91 -39.96 -18.16 33.85
C ALA A 91 -41.20 -19.04 33.53
N GLY A 92 -41.53 -19.98 34.42
CA GLY A 92 -42.74 -20.79 34.33
C GLY A 92 -44.00 -19.95 34.51
N LEU A 93 -44.01 -19.12 35.57
CA LEU A 93 -45.09 -18.16 35.83
C LEU A 93 -45.29 -17.20 34.66
N ALA A 94 -44.21 -16.67 34.10
CA ALA A 94 -44.27 -15.78 32.95
C ALA A 94 -44.81 -16.47 31.69
N THR A 95 -44.43 -17.72 31.44
CA THR A 95 -44.94 -18.48 30.29
C THR A 95 -46.43 -18.78 30.41
N GLU A 96 -46.91 -19.04 31.62
CA GLU A 96 -48.29 -19.43 31.87
C GLU A 96 -49.25 -18.23 32.02
N PHE A 97 -48.79 -17.15 32.66
CA PHE A 97 -49.65 -16.05 33.10
C PHE A 97 -49.32 -14.68 32.50
N SER A 98 -48.14 -14.48 31.88
CA SER A 98 -47.83 -13.18 31.28
C SER A 98 -48.60 -12.99 29.97
N GLU A 99 -49.24 -11.84 29.85
CA GLU A 99 -49.94 -11.39 28.65
C GLU A 99 -49.03 -10.55 27.73
N ASP A 100 -47.74 -10.40 28.08
CA ASP A 100 -46.76 -9.80 27.18
C ASP A 100 -46.35 -10.77 26.07
N GLN A 101 -46.89 -10.57 24.87
CA GLN A 101 -46.64 -11.40 23.70
C GLN A 101 -45.16 -11.44 23.27
N GLY A 102 -44.36 -10.43 23.65
CA GLY A 102 -42.95 -10.33 23.27
C GLY A 102 -42.02 -11.22 24.08
N SER A 103 -42.29 -11.40 25.38
CA SER A 103 -41.37 -12.09 26.29
C SER A 103 -41.98 -13.30 27.01
N ALA A 104 -43.32 -13.44 27.08
CA ALA A 104 -43.98 -14.52 27.83
C ALA A 104 -43.46 -15.92 27.44
N ALA A 105 -43.39 -16.21 26.13
CA ALA A 105 -42.92 -17.51 25.62
C ALA A 105 -41.42 -17.79 25.92
N SER A 106 -40.65 -16.76 26.28
CA SER A 106 -39.25 -16.86 26.70
C SER A 106 -39.09 -16.68 28.22
N GLY A 107 -40.14 -16.97 28.99
CA GLY A 107 -40.11 -16.86 30.44
C GLY A 107 -40.06 -15.42 30.95
N GLY A 108 -40.60 -14.48 30.17
CA GLY A 108 -40.64 -13.06 30.52
C GLY A 108 -39.31 -12.33 30.30
N ASP A 109 -38.31 -12.96 29.66
CA ASP A 109 -36.97 -12.39 29.52
C ASP A 109 -36.94 -11.13 28.64
N LEU A 110 -36.45 -10.01 29.18
CA LEU A 110 -36.23 -8.75 28.48
C LEU A 110 -34.74 -8.48 28.17
N GLY A 111 -33.84 -9.37 28.58
CA GLY A 111 -32.40 -9.24 28.40
C GLY A 111 -31.78 -8.20 29.34
N TRP A 112 -30.68 -7.60 28.87
CA TRP A 112 -29.99 -6.51 29.57
C TRP A 112 -30.64 -5.18 29.21
N VAL A 113 -31.14 -4.48 30.23
CA VAL A 113 -31.88 -3.23 30.10
C VAL A 113 -31.07 -2.09 30.70
N GLU A 114 -30.93 -1.00 29.94
CA GLU A 114 -30.30 0.25 30.35
C GLU A 114 -31.35 1.25 30.84
N SER A 115 -30.92 2.25 31.63
CA SER A 115 -31.80 3.38 32.00
C SER A 115 -32.27 4.13 30.75
N GLY A 116 -33.53 4.57 30.77
CA GLY A 116 -34.20 5.26 29.67
C GLY A 116 -34.87 4.33 28.65
N VAL A 117 -34.66 3.01 28.74
CA VAL A 117 -35.27 2.04 27.81
C VAL A 117 -36.72 1.71 28.20
N MET A 118 -37.02 1.64 29.50
CA MET A 118 -38.33 1.25 30.02
C MET A 118 -39.16 2.46 30.44
N VAL A 119 -40.48 2.26 30.59
CA VAL A 119 -41.35 3.31 31.15
C VAL A 119 -40.95 3.63 32.59
N LYS A 120 -41.05 4.90 32.98
CA LYS A 120 -40.52 5.40 34.26
C LYS A 120 -40.93 4.60 35.50
N ALA A 121 -42.19 4.15 35.57
CA ALA A 121 -42.66 3.35 36.70
C ALA A 121 -41.98 1.98 36.78
N PHE A 122 -41.83 1.30 35.64
CA PHE A 122 -41.10 0.03 35.53
C PHE A 122 -39.62 0.22 35.85
N GLU A 123 -39.00 1.25 35.28
CA GLU A 123 -37.59 1.56 35.50
C GLU A 123 -37.28 1.82 36.97
N ASN A 124 -38.07 2.67 37.65
CA ASN A 124 -37.90 2.95 39.07
C ASN A 124 -37.96 1.65 39.90
N ALA A 125 -38.98 0.82 39.67
CA ALA A 125 -39.12 -0.45 40.38
C ALA A 125 -37.96 -1.41 40.07
N MET A 126 -37.51 -1.49 38.81
CA MET A 126 -36.33 -2.26 38.43
C MET A 126 -35.06 -1.81 39.18
N TYR A 127 -34.86 -0.49 39.34
CA TYR A 127 -33.69 0.06 40.03
C TYR A 127 -33.73 -0.10 41.56
N GLU A 128 -34.93 -0.25 42.15
CA GLU A 128 -35.12 -0.55 43.56
C GLU A 128 -34.81 -2.02 43.92
N LEU A 129 -34.82 -2.92 42.94
CA LEU A 129 -34.49 -4.34 43.16
C LEU A 129 -33.01 -4.55 43.48
N THR A 130 -32.75 -5.59 44.27
CA THR A 130 -31.41 -6.08 44.60
C THR A 130 -31.36 -7.58 44.37
N LEU A 131 -30.17 -8.17 44.22
CA LEU A 131 -30.04 -9.63 44.08
C LEU A 131 -30.49 -10.39 45.34
N GLU A 132 -30.56 -9.72 46.50
CA GLU A 132 -31.10 -10.27 47.75
C GLU A 132 -32.64 -10.25 47.79
N ALA A 133 -33.26 -9.32 47.06
CA ALA A 133 -34.71 -9.17 46.91
C ALA A 133 -35.07 -8.97 45.43
N PRO A 134 -34.99 -10.02 44.58
CA PRO A 134 -35.03 -9.87 43.14
C PRO A 134 -36.44 -9.70 42.56
N ILE A 135 -37.51 -9.80 43.36
CA ILE A 135 -38.90 -9.74 42.88
C ILE A 135 -39.59 -8.47 43.38
N SER A 136 -40.00 -7.60 42.45
CA SER A 136 -40.74 -6.36 42.75
C SER A 136 -42.14 -6.61 43.26
N ASP A 137 -42.69 -5.62 43.97
CA ASP A 137 -44.14 -5.51 44.14
C ASP A 137 -44.79 -5.18 42.80
N PRO A 138 -46.09 -5.49 42.60
CA PRO A 138 -46.79 -5.16 41.38
C PRO A 138 -46.68 -3.68 41.02
N VAL A 139 -46.19 -3.40 39.82
CA VAL A 139 -45.93 -2.05 39.31
C VAL A 139 -47.02 -1.69 38.30
N GLU A 140 -47.79 -0.65 38.61
CA GLU A 140 -48.79 -0.13 37.67
C GLU A 140 -48.13 0.70 36.57
N THR A 141 -48.45 0.39 35.31
CA THR A 141 -48.12 1.20 34.14
C THR A 141 -49.35 1.40 33.28
N GLY A 142 -49.22 2.18 32.19
CA GLY A 142 -50.30 2.33 31.21
C GLY A 142 -50.69 1.03 30.48
N PHE A 143 -49.91 -0.05 30.63
CA PHE A 143 -50.18 -1.35 30.02
C PHE A 143 -50.88 -2.34 30.97
N GLY A 144 -50.93 -2.02 32.27
CA GLY A 144 -51.44 -2.89 33.32
C GLY A 144 -50.45 -3.06 34.47
N TRP A 145 -50.45 -4.24 35.08
CA TRP A 145 -49.62 -4.55 36.24
C TRP A 145 -48.43 -5.41 35.85
N HIS A 146 -47.23 -4.99 36.25
CA HIS A 146 -45.99 -5.71 35.99
C HIS A 146 -45.45 -6.31 37.28
N VAL A 147 -45.01 -7.56 37.22
CA VAL A 147 -44.10 -8.15 38.21
C VAL A 147 -42.74 -8.28 37.54
N ILE A 148 -41.72 -7.67 38.13
CA ILE A 148 -40.35 -7.63 37.61
C ILE A 148 -39.46 -8.54 38.46
N GLN A 149 -38.66 -9.38 37.79
CA GLN A 149 -37.57 -10.14 38.37
C GLN A 149 -36.22 -9.57 37.90
N LEU A 150 -35.37 -9.21 38.85
CA LEU A 150 -33.96 -8.93 38.63
C LEU A 150 -33.16 -10.23 38.64
N ARG A 151 -32.38 -10.46 37.60
CA ARG A 151 -31.56 -11.67 37.43
C ARG A 151 -30.08 -11.41 37.62
N ASP A 152 -29.59 -10.26 37.15
CA ASP A 152 -28.19 -9.85 37.29
C ASP A 152 -28.04 -8.32 37.20
N ILE A 153 -26.96 -7.77 37.77
CA ILE A 153 -26.59 -6.35 37.70
C ILE A 153 -25.18 -6.26 37.12
N ARG A 154 -25.04 -5.52 36.02
CA ARG A 154 -23.77 -5.10 35.47
C ARG A 154 -23.56 -3.64 35.80
N GLU A 155 -22.68 -3.37 36.76
CA GLU A 155 -22.37 -2.01 37.19
C GLU A 155 -21.82 -1.15 36.05
N SER A 156 -22.05 0.15 36.14
CA SER A 156 -21.40 1.12 35.26
C SER A 156 -19.88 0.97 35.38
N THR A 157 -19.20 0.80 34.25
CA THR A 157 -17.73 0.69 34.21
C THR A 157 -17.17 1.71 33.24
N GLY A 158 -16.08 2.38 33.59
CA GLY A 158 -15.55 3.45 32.76
C GLY A 158 -14.43 4.24 33.42
N MET A 159 -13.85 5.15 32.64
CA MET A 159 -12.89 6.12 33.15
C MET A 159 -13.62 7.27 33.83
N THR A 160 -13.14 7.67 35.00
CA THR A 160 -13.52 8.94 35.62
C THR A 160 -12.95 10.11 34.82
N PHE A 161 -13.48 11.33 35.03
CA PHE A 161 -12.92 12.53 34.42
C PHE A 161 -11.42 12.67 34.71
N GLU A 162 -10.99 12.42 35.95
CA GLU A 162 -9.58 12.52 36.34
C GLU A 162 -8.68 11.55 35.57
N GLU A 163 -9.17 10.33 35.31
CA GLU A 163 -8.46 9.33 34.51
C GLU A 163 -8.44 9.71 33.02
N ALA A 164 -9.54 10.26 32.50
CA ALA A 164 -9.66 10.70 31.11
C ALA A 164 -8.95 12.04 30.82
N ARG A 165 -8.69 12.85 31.85
CA ARG A 165 -8.18 14.22 31.73
C ARG A 165 -6.90 14.30 30.91
N THR A 166 -5.92 13.43 31.18
CA THR A 166 -4.64 13.42 30.46
C THR A 166 -4.84 13.15 28.96
N THR A 167 -5.75 12.23 28.62
CA THR A 167 -6.08 11.92 27.24
C THR A 167 -6.77 13.09 26.56
N LEU A 168 -7.73 13.71 27.23
CA LEU A 168 -8.48 14.86 26.70
C LEU A 168 -7.60 16.08 26.48
N VAL A 169 -6.65 16.38 27.39
CA VAL A 169 -5.68 17.47 27.21
C VAL A 169 -4.85 17.23 25.94
N ARG A 170 -4.30 16.03 25.78
CA ARG A 170 -3.49 15.69 24.59
C ARG A 170 -4.29 15.83 23.30
N GLU A 171 -5.52 15.30 23.26
CA GLU A 171 -6.39 15.40 22.09
C GLU A 171 -6.73 16.86 21.76
N TYR A 172 -7.03 17.67 22.77
CA TYR A 172 -7.32 19.09 22.60
C TYR A 172 -6.10 19.87 22.08
N GLU A 173 -4.91 19.59 22.61
CA GLU A 173 -3.66 20.19 22.15
C GLU A 173 -3.33 19.80 20.70
N GLU A 174 -3.51 18.53 20.33
CA GLU A 174 -3.34 18.03 18.96
C GLU A 174 -4.33 18.71 17.99
N GLU A 175 -5.61 18.80 18.35
CA GLU A 175 -6.63 19.44 17.51
C GLU A 175 -6.35 20.94 17.32
N ASN A 176 -5.97 21.63 18.40
CA ASN A 176 -5.62 23.04 18.32
C ASN A 176 -4.35 23.28 17.51
N ALA A 177 -3.33 22.42 17.64
CA ALA A 177 -2.12 22.50 16.85
C ALA A 177 -2.43 22.31 15.35
N ALA A 178 -3.25 21.31 15.00
CA ALA A 178 -3.68 21.09 13.62
C ALA A 178 -4.46 22.29 13.06
N ARG A 179 -5.38 22.87 13.85
CA ARG A 179 -6.14 24.06 13.45
C ARG A 179 -5.22 25.27 13.24
N ALA A 180 -4.29 25.51 14.16
CA ALA A 180 -3.33 26.60 14.05
C ALA A 180 -2.41 26.42 12.84
N PHE A 181 -1.97 25.20 12.54
CA PHE A 181 -1.18 24.88 11.36
C PHE A 181 -1.92 25.21 10.07
N LEU A 182 -3.17 24.78 9.94
CA LEU A 182 -3.99 25.09 8.76
C LEU A 182 -4.20 26.59 8.60
N GLU A 183 -4.47 27.32 9.68
CA GLU A 183 -4.61 28.78 9.63
C GLU A 183 -3.31 29.48 9.19
N GLN A 184 -2.16 29.03 9.70
CA GLN A 184 -0.86 29.56 9.26
C GLN A 184 -0.53 29.16 7.81
N ALA A 185 -0.92 27.95 7.38
CA ALA A 185 -0.73 27.49 6.02
C ALA A 185 -1.56 28.34 5.03
N ASP A 186 -2.84 28.55 5.30
CA ASP A 186 -3.70 29.41 4.48
C ASP A 186 -3.13 30.83 4.42
N ARG A 187 -2.69 31.37 5.56
CA ARG A 187 -2.06 32.70 5.60
C ARG A 187 -0.76 32.77 4.79
N LEU A 188 0.07 31.73 4.86
CA LEU A 188 1.31 31.63 4.09
C LEU A 188 1.01 31.68 2.59
N VAL A 189 0.03 30.91 2.17
CA VAL A 189 -0.45 30.84 0.79
C VAL A 189 -0.97 32.19 0.31
N ASP A 190 -1.81 32.85 1.09
CA ASP A 190 -2.33 34.18 0.78
C ASP A 190 -1.20 35.21 0.61
N LEU A 191 -0.22 35.22 1.53
CA LEU A 191 0.93 36.13 1.46
C LEU A 191 1.79 35.89 0.21
N VAL A 192 1.97 34.65 -0.20
CA VAL A 192 2.70 34.32 -1.44
C VAL A 192 1.88 34.70 -2.67
N TYR A 193 0.55 34.53 -2.66
CA TYR A 193 -0.28 34.98 -3.79
C TYR A 193 -0.32 36.50 -3.96
N GLU A 194 -0.12 37.26 -2.88
CA GLU A 194 0.03 38.72 -2.95
C GLU A 194 1.31 39.15 -3.68
N ASP A 195 2.41 38.40 -3.52
CA ASP A 195 3.66 38.59 -4.26
C ASP A 195 4.30 37.25 -4.66
N PRO A 196 3.88 36.66 -5.79
CA PRO A 196 4.35 35.33 -6.21
C PRO A 196 5.79 35.35 -6.71
N THR A 197 6.46 36.52 -6.69
CA THR A 197 7.80 36.69 -7.21
C THR A 197 8.86 36.69 -6.11
N THR A 198 8.53 36.44 -4.84
CA THR A 198 9.50 36.33 -3.74
C THR A 198 8.96 35.58 -2.54
N LEU A 199 9.88 35.03 -1.73
CA LEU A 199 9.54 34.47 -0.43
C LEU A 199 9.74 35.48 0.71
N GLU A 200 10.51 36.56 0.49
CA GLU A 200 10.89 37.52 1.53
C GLU A 200 9.72 38.17 2.25
N SER A 201 8.67 38.56 1.52
CA SER A 201 7.50 39.22 2.11
C SER A 201 6.75 38.27 3.07
N ALA A 202 6.46 37.05 2.62
CA ALA A 202 5.82 36.03 3.43
C ALA A 202 6.70 35.59 4.61
N ALA A 203 8.00 35.35 4.36
CA ALA A 203 8.99 34.99 5.37
C ALA A 203 9.08 36.03 6.49
N LEU A 204 9.08 37.33 6.14
CA LEU A 204 9.15 38.42 7.12
C LEU A 204 7.87 38.50 7.97
N VAL A 205 6.70 38.41 7.34
CA VAL A 205 5.40 38.51 8.05
C VAL A 205 5.16 37.31 8.97
N MET A 206 5.62 36.13 8.55
CA MET A 206 5.46 34.88 9.31
C MET A 206 6.65 34.55 10.21
N GLU A 207 7.69 35.39 10.19
CA GLU A 207 8.95 35.18 10.91
C GLU A 207 9.62 33.83 10.59
N LEU A 208 9.45 33.34 9.36
CA LEU A 208 10.02 32.09 8.88
C LEU A 208 11.38 32.31 8.21
N PRO A 209 12.38 31.45 8.44
CA PRO A 209 13.67 31.57 7.77
C PRO A 209 13.58 31.11 6.31
N ILE A 210 14.18 31.88 5.39
CA ILE A 210 14.44 31.42 4.02
C ILE A 210 15.65 30.51 4.04
N GLN A 211 15.44 29.28 3.57
CA GLN A 211 16.44 28.24 3.46
C GLN A 211 16.77 27.97 1.99
N VAL A 212 17.85 27.23 1.73
CA VAL A 212 18.35 26.94 0.38
C VAL A 212 18.61 25.46 0.26
N ALA A 213 18.19 24.86 -0.86
CA ALA A 213 18.46 23.46 -1.18
C ALA A 213 19.04 23.32 -2.60
N GLY A 214 20.01 22.40 -2.74
CA GLY A 214 20.64 22.06 -4.02
C GLY A 214 22.15 22.31 -4.09
N PRO A 215 22.77 22.10 -5.26
CA PRO A 215 22.14 21.74 -6.54
C PRO A 215 21.62 20.29 -6.57
N PHE A 216 20.50 20.06 -7.25
CA PHE A 216 19.95 18.71 -7.50
C PHE A 216 19.40 18.60 -8.93
N THR A 217 19.31 17.36 -9.43
CA THR A 217 18.78 17.05 -10.77
C THR A 217 17.31 16.63 -10.68
N ARG A 218 16.68 16.32 -11.82
CA ARG A 218 15.32 15.75 -11.86
C ARG A 218 15.17 14.39 -11.17
N SER A 219 16.26 13.71 -10.83
CA SER A 219 16.21 12.48 -10.01
C SER A 219 16.12 12.76 -8.51
N GLY A 220 16.19 14.02 -8.09
CA GLY A 220 16.21 14.42 -6.68
C GLY A 220 17.62 14.55 -6.11
N GLY A 221 17.67 14.96 -4.84
CA GLY A 221 18.89 15.21 -4.08
C GLY A 221 18.77 14.81 -2.63
N GLU A 222 19.37 15.59 -1.73
CA GLU A 222 19.34 15.37 -0.28
C GLU A 222 18.40 16.37 0.42
N GLY A 223 17.96 16.04 1.64
CA GLY A 223 17.06 16.91 2.40
C GLY A 223 15.68 17.01 1.76
N ILE A 224 15.15 18.23 1.61
CA ILE A 224 13.80 18.44 1.03
C ILE A 224 13.71 18.00 -0.43
N SER A 225 14.80 18.00 -1.19
CA SER A 225 14.82 17.55 -2.59
C SER A 225 14.92 16.03 -2.74
N ALA A 226 14.91 15.29 -1.63
CA ALA A 226 14.62 13.85 -1.65
C ALA A 226 13.12 13.56 -1.80
N ASN A 227 12.25 14.53 -1.49
CA ASN A 227 10.82 14.42 -1.72
C ASN A 227 10.51 14.64 -3.21
N PRO A 228 9.86 13.69 -3.90
CA PRO A 228 9.57 13.81 -5.34
C PRO A 228 8.68 15.00 -5.68
N ASP A 229 7.76 15.40 -4.80
CA ASP A 229 6.84 16.53 -5.03
C ASP A 229 7.60 17.86 -5.01
N VAL A 230 8.66 17.97 -4.19
CA VAL A 230 9.56 19.13 -4.19
C VAL A 230 10.35 19.19 -5.49
N VAL A 231 10.82 18.05 -6.00
CA VAL A 231 11.54 17.98 -7.28
C VAL A 231 10.60 18.34 -8.42
N GLU A 232 9.38 17.82 -8.44
CA GLU A 232 8.36 18.16 -9.44
C GLU A 232 8.05 19.66 -9.43
N ALA A 233 7.81 20.24 -8.25
CA ALA A 233 7.57 21.67 -8.11
C ALA A 233 8.77 22.51 -8.58
N ALA A 234 10.00 22.14 -8.25
CA ALA A 234 11.21 22.89 -8.59
C ALA A 234 11.46 22.95 -10.11
N TYR A 235 11.03 21.91 -10.82
CA TYR A 235 11.17 21.78 -12.27
C TYR A 235 9.87 22.09 -13.03
N SER A 236 8.83 22.55 -12.34
CA SER A 236 7.56 22.98 -12.94
C SER A 236 7.74 24.25 -13.79
N ASP A 237 6.84 24.47 -14.74
CA ASP A 237 6.86 25.69 -15.56
C ASP A 237 6.73 26.96 -14.70
N LEU A 238 5.99 26.89 -13.59
CA LEU A 238 5.77 28.01 -12.67
C LEU A 238 7.09 28.44 -12.00
N VAL A 239 7.87 27.48 -11.50
CA VAL A 239 9.11 27.76 -10.78
C VAL A 239 10.28 27.95 -11.74
N LEU A 240 10.47 27.03 -12.68
CA LEU A 240 11.64 27.00 -13.56
C LEU A 240 11.56 28.05 -14.67
N LEU A 241 10.40 28.20 -15.33
CA LEU A 241 10.25 29.08 -16.49
C LEU A 241 9.75 30.48 -16.11
N GLN A 242 8.81 30.56 -15.17
CA GLN A 242 8.22 31.84 -14.76
C GLN A 242 8.97 32.49 -13.59
N GLY A 243 9.79 31.72 -12.85
CA GLY A 243 10.54 32.23 -11.69
C GLY A 243 9.67 32.59 -10.49
N SER A 244 8.41 32.13 -10.49
CA SER A 244 7.45 32.34 -9.43
C SER A 244 7.65 31.34 -8.29
N VAL A 245 7.07 31.65 -7.14
CA VAL A 245 6.94 30.70 -6.04
C VAL A 245 5.98 29.58 -6.45
N SER A 246 6.27 28.35 -6.03
CA SER A 246 5.47 27.16 -6.28
C SER A 246 4.10 27.25 -5.61
N ASP A 247 3.17 26.39 -6.07
CA ASP A 247 2.06 25.98 -5.21
C ASP A 247 2.58 25.27 -3.94
N PRO A 248 1.78 25.18 -2.87
CA PRO A 248 2.21 24.55 -1.62
C PRO A 248 2.55 23.07 -1.83
N VAL A 249 3.73 22.67 -1.35
CA VAL A 249 4.18 21.28 -1.40
C VAL A 249 4.19 20.71 0.02
N ASN A 250 3.43 19.65 0.24
CA ASN A 250 3.40 18.97 1.53
C ASN A 250 4.59 18.01 1.63
N LEU A 251 5.42 18.19 2.66
CA LEU A 251 6.49 17.23 2.97
C LEU A 251 5.93 16.01 3.71
N ASP A 252 4.94 16.24 4.57
CA ASP A 252 4.15 15.25 5.30
C ASP A 252 2.86 15.91 5.82
N GLU A 253 2.11 15.25 6.72
CA GLU A 253 0.83 15.76 7.26
C GLU A 253 0.96 17.08 8.04
N ASN A 254 2.15 17.41 8.54
CA ASN A 254 2.38 18.52 9.47
C ASN A 254 3.42 19.52 8.97
N ARG A 255 3.95 19.35 7.76
CA ARG A 255 4.98 20.22 7.18
C ARG A 255 4.70 20.56 5.74
N LEU A 256 4.77 21.85 5.45
CA LEU A 256 4.46 22.44 4.16
C LEU A 256 5.60 23.36 3.73
N VAL A 257 5.99 23.30 2.46
CA VAL A 257 7.01 24.19 1.90
C VAL A 257 6.48 24.94 0.69
N MET A 258 6.95 26.17 0.54
CA MET A 258 6.80 26.94 -0.70
C MET A 258 8.19 27.25 -1.21
N ILE A 259 8.42 26.93 -2.49
CA ILE A 259 9.76 26.95 -3.08
C ILE A 259 9.84 27.93 -4.24
N ARG A 260 11.03 28.47 -4.48
CA ARG A 260 11.32 29.32 -5.63
C ARG A 260 12.69 28.98 -6.20
N LEU A 261 12.82 29.12 -7.52
CA LEU A 261 14.10 28.97 -8.19
C LEU A 261 15.06 30.07 -7.75
N ARG A 262 16.22 29.67 -7.23
CA ARG A 262 17.33 30.59 -6.93
C ARG A 262 18.33 30.65 -8.08
N GLU A 263 18.72 29.49 -8.61
CA GLU A 263 19.68 29.37 -9.71
C GLU A 263 19.36 28.15 -10.58
N HIS A 264 19.39 28.33 -11.91
CA HIS A 264 19.26 27.25 -12.89
C HIS A 264 20.60 26.98 -13.55
N LEU A 265 21.07 25.74 -13.45
CA LEU A 265 22.32 25.25 -14.01
C LEU A 265 21.99 24.38 -15.23
N PRO A 266 21.98 24.94 -16.45
CA PRO A 266 21.64 24.20 -17.65
C PRO A 266 22.72 23.16 -17.98
N VAL A 267 22.36 22.23 -18.86
CA VAL A 267 23.30 21.27 -19.44
C VAL A 267 24.46 22.01 -20.11
N ALA A 268 25.67 21.80 -19.61
CA ALA A 268 26.90 22.37 -20.15
C ALA A 268 27.89 21.25 -20.49
N LEU A 269 28.75 21.50 -21.47
CA LEU A 269 29.90 20.63 -21.71
C LEU A 269 30.85 20.76 -20.52
N LYS A 270 31.21 19.63 -19.92
CA LYS A 270 32.20 19.60 -18.84
C LYS A 270 33.53 20.17 -19.38
N PRO A 271 34.26 20.97 -18.58
CA PRO A 271 35.57 21.48 -18.96
C PRO A 271 36.49 20.34 -19.38
N LEU A 272 37.34 20.56 -20.39
CA LEU A 272 38.26 19.54 -20.89
C LEU A 272 39.12 18.97 -19.76
N GLU A 273 39.52 19.79 -18.78
CA GLU A 273 40.31 19.37 -17.62
C GLU A 273 39.63 18.29 -16.76
N GLU A 274 38.29 18.34 -16.61
CA GLU A 274 37.55 17.36 -15.81
C GLU A 274 37.36 16.03 -16.55
N VAL A 275 37.26 16.08 -17.88
CA VAL A 275 37.00 14.89 -18.72
C VAL A 275 38.24 14.38 -19.45
N GLN A 276 39.39 15.03 -19.30
CA GLN A 276 40.62 14.71 -20.05
C GLN A 276 41.04 13.26 -19.84
N ASP A 277 41.08 12.80 -18.59
CA ASP A 277 41.50 11.44 -18.26
C ASP A 277 40.53 10.41 -18.81
N GLN A 278 39.23 10.69 -18.75
CA GLN A 278 38.19 9.85 -19.33
C GLN A 278 38.31 9.79 -20.85
N ILE A 279 38.53 10.92 -21.53
CA ILE A 279 38.73 10.99 -22.98
C ILE A 279 39.98 10.21 -23.38
N VAL A 280 41.12 10.42 -22.70
CA VAL A 280 42.38 9.71 -22.97
C VAL A 280 42.20 8.21 -22.77
N SER A 281 41.51 7.79 -21.71
CA SER A 281 41.20 6.38 -21.46
C SER A 281 40.36 5.77 -22.59
N THR A 282 39.26 6.43 -22.99
CA THR A 282 38.40 5.99 -24.09
C THR A 282 39.15 5.94 -25.42
N LEU A 283 39.96 6.95 -25.73
CA LEU A 283 40.76 6.98 -26.97
C LEU A 283 41.81 5.87 -26.99
N ARG A 284 42.48 5.61 -25.85
CA ARG A 284 43.43 4.48 -25.74
C ARG A 284 42.73 3.15 -25.93
N ALA A 285 41.57 2.95 -25.31
CA ALA A 285 40.79 1.73 -25.47
C ALA A 285 40.33 1.52 -26.93
N ASN A 286 39.87 2.59 -27.58
CA ASN A 286 39.46 2.55 -29.00
C ASN A 286 40.65 2.23 -29.91
N LEU A 287 41.78 2.92 -29.73
CA LEU A 287 42.99 2.68 -30.51
C LEU A 287 43.54 1.27 -30.29
N ALA A 288 43.53 0.77 -29.06
CA ALA A 288 43.93 -0.60 -28.76
C ALA A 288 43.04 -1.62 -29.48
N ARG A 289 41.72 -1.39 -29.49
CA ARG A 289 40.75 -2.25 -30.19
C ARG A 289 40.93 -2.20 -31.71
N GLU A 290 41.14 -1.02 -32.29
CA GLU A 290 41.43 -0.86 -33.72
C GLU A 290 42.73 -1.56 -34.12
N ASN A 291 43.79 -1.38 -33.33
CA ASN A 291 45.07 -2.07 -33.54
C ASN A 291 44.94 -3.59 -33.42
N ALA A 292 44.24 -4.09 -32.41
CA ALA A 292 43.99 -5.52 -32.24
C ALA A 292 43.22 -6.11 -33.43
N LYS A 293 42.21 -5.38 -33.94
CA LYS A 293 41.48 -5.78 -35.15
C LYS A 293 42.40 -5.84 -36.37
N ALA A 294 43.22 -4.81 -36.57
CA ALA A 294 44.15 -4.75 -37.70
C ALA A 294 45.18 -5.89 -37.68
N ILE A 295 45.72 -6.22 -36.50
CA ILE A 295 46.62 -7.37 -36.31
C ILE A 295 45.90 -8.67 -36.65
N ALA A 296 44.69 -8.87 -36.11
CA ALA A 296 43.90 -10.08 -36.38
C ALA A 296 43.54 -10.22 -37.87
N THR A 297 43.17 -9.12 -38.54
CA THR A 297 42.93 -9.11 -39.99
C THR A 297 44.19 -9.43 -40.78
N GLY A 298 45.34 -8.85 -40.44
CA GLY A 298 46.59 -9.15 -41.12
C GLY A 298 47.03 -10.61 -40.96
N LEU A 299 46.80 -11.21 -39.79
CA LEU A 299 47.05 -12.63 -39.56
C LEU A 299 46.09 -13.53 -40.35
N ALA A 300 44.80 -13.18 -40.41
CA ALA A 300 43.84 -13.90 -41.23
C ALA A 300 44.19 -13.83 -42.73
N ASP A 301 44.60 -12.65 -43.23
CA ASP A 301 45.04 -12.48 -44.63
C ASP A 301 46.30 -13.31 -44.94
N ALA A 302 47.27 -13.33 -44.02
CA ALA A 302 48.48 -14.15 -44.14
C ALA A 302 48.16 -15.64 -44.19
N LEU A 303 47.24 -16.09 -43.34
CA LEU A 303 46.77 -17.48 -43.28
C LEU A 303 46.03 -17.88 -44.58
N GLN A 304 45.16 -17.01 -45.10
CA GLN A 304 44.44 -17.23 -46.36
C GLN A 304 45.38 -17.27 -47.58
N SER A 305 46.49 -16.52 -47.53
CA SER A 305 47.50 -16.51 -48.59
C SER A 305 48.47 -17.70 -48.55
N GLY A 306 48.38 -18.56 -47.54
CA GLY A 306 49.26 -19.72 -47.36
C GLY A 306 50.69 -19.36 -46.91
N ALA A 307 50.85 -18.21 -46.23
CA ALA A 307 52.16 -17.72 -45.78
C ALA A 307 52.77 -18.52 -44.61
N GLY A 308 51.98 -19.35 -43.93
CA GLY A 308 52.39 -20.18 -42.80
C GLY A 308 51.19 -20.86 -42.13
N GLU A 309 51.44 -21.74 -41.16
CA GLU A 309 50.39 -22.34 -40.33
C GLU A 309 49.95 -21.38 -39.23
N LEU A 310 48.70 -21.50 -38.74
CA LEU A 310 48.16 -20.60 -37.70
C LEU A 310 49.02 -20.63 -36.41
N GLU A 311 49.58 -21.79 -36.06
CA GLU A 311 50.48 -21.94 -34.91
C GLU A 311 51.78 -21.14 -35.09
N THR A 312 52.40 -21.16 -36.27
CA THR A 312 53.64 -20.39 -36.49
C THR A 312 53.38 -18.89 -36.57
N LEU A 313 52.30 -18.49 -37.26
CA LEU A 313 51.92 -17.08 -37.39
C LEU A 313 51.52 -16.44 -36.05
N SER A 314 50.88 -17.20 -35.16
CA SER A 314 50.51 -16.72 -33.82
C SER A 314 51.74 -16.54 -32.92
N VAL A 315 52.68 -17.50 -32.92
CA VAL A 315 53.93 -17.40 -32.14
C VAL A 315 54.82 -16.25 -32.64
N ASP A 316 54.95 -16.06 -33.96
CA ASP A 316 55.71 -14.96 -34.55
C ASP A 316 55.12 -13.58 -34.21
N ALA A 317 53.79 -13.51 -34.05
CA ALA A 317 53.08 -12.32 -33.60
C ALA A 317 53.07 -12.14 -32.07
N GLY A 318 53.64 -13.07 -31.31
CA GLY A 318 53.66 -13.06 -29.84
C GLY A 318 52.29 -13.30 -29.20
N LEU A 319 51.39 -13.98 -29.91
CA LEU A 319 50.03 -14.31 -29.46
C LEU A 319 49.95 -15.73 -28.90
N GLU A 320 48.94 -15.97 -28.08
CA GLU A 320 48.64 -17.31 -27.55
C GLU A 320 47.95 -18.16 -28.62
N PHE A 321 48.47 -19.36 -28.84
CA PHE A 321 47.87 -20.37 -29.69
C PHE A 321 47.07 -21.37 -28.85
N GLY A 322 45.81 -21.58 -29.21
CA GLY A 322 44.95 -22.60 -28.59
C GLY A 322 44.34 -23.51 -29.65
N ARG A 323 44.51 -24.82 -29.50
CA ARG A 323 43.81 -25.83 -30.31
C ARG A 323 42.72 -26.49 -29.48
N HIS A 324 41.50 -26.49 -29.99
CA HIS A 324 40.37 -27.11 -29.33
C HIS A 324 39.71 -28.14 -30.24
N GLU A 325 39.71 -29.41 -29.84
CA GLU A 325 39.24 -30.53 -30.67
C GLU A 325 37.72 -30.71 -30.62
N SER A 326 37.06 -30.35 -29.51
CA SER A 326 35.61 -30.53 -29.35
C SER A 326 35.04 -29.44 -28.44
N ILE A 327 34.46 -28.41 -29.05
CA ILE A 327 33.76 -27.31 -28.37
C ILE A 327 32.27 -27.42 -28.64
N GLY A 328 31.47 -27.47 -27.57
CA GLY A 328 30.01 -27.38 -27.66
C GLY A 328 29.52 -25.94 -27.78
N ARG A 329 28.32 -25.74 -28.34
CA ARG A 329 27.70 -24.40 -28.55
C ARG A 329 27.56 -23.55 -27.27
N ASN A 330 27.54 -24.20 -26.11
CA ASN A 330 27.39 -23.56 -24.79
C ASN A 330 28.69 -23.59 -23.96
N ALA A 331 29.84 -23.83 -24.59
CA ALA A 331 31.12 -23.80 -23.90
C ALA A 331 31.48 -22.37 -23.46
N PHE A 332 32.16 -22.26 -22.31
CA PHE A 332 32.65 -20.99 -21.77
C PHE A 332 34.12 -20.71 -22.11
N GLU A 333 34.89 -21.77 -22.40
CA GLU A 333 36.29 -21.69 -22.79
C GLU A 333 36.44 -21.93 -24.30
N PRO A 334 37.36 -21.22 -24.99
CA PRO A 334 38.29 -20.23 -24.43
C PRO A 334 37.65 -18.85 -24.14
N ASP A 335 36.57 -18.49 -24.83
CA ASP A 335 35.76 -17.29 -24.56
C ASP A 335 34.33 -17.51 -25.04
N ALA A 336 33.33 -17.22 -24.21
CA ALA A 336 31.93 -17.49 -24.54
C ALA A 336 31.42 -16.70 -25.75
N THR A 337 31.85 -15.45 -25.93
CA THR A 337 31.49 -14.63 -27.10
C THR A 337 32.11 -15.22 -28.36
N LEU A 338 33.39 -15.61 -28.31
CA LEU A 338 34.06 -16.27 -29.41
C LEU A 338 33.35 -17.57 -29.84
N VAL A 339 33.00 -18.43 -28.88
CA VAL A 339 32.27 -19.68 -29.15
C VAL A 339 30.97 -19.40 -29.90
N GLN A 340 30.17 -18.42 -29.44
CA GLN A 340 28.92 -18.06 -30.11
C GLN A 340 29.14 -17.57 -31.55
N GLU A 341 30.17 -16.76 -31.79
CA GLU A 341 30.48 -16.26 -33.13
C GLU A 341 31.03 -17.35 -34.05
N VAL A 342 31.85 -18.29 -33.55
CA VAL A 342 32.33 -19.46 -34.33
C VAL A 342 31.14 -20.30 -34.81
N PHE A 343 30.14 -20.53 -33.97
CA PHE A 343 28.94 -21.29 -34.33
C PHE A 343 28.00 -20.58 -35.31
N ARG A 344 28.30 -19.33 -35.71
CA ARG A 344 27.62 -18.61 -36.80
C ARG A 344 28.35 -18.73 -38.14
N LEU A 345 29.59 -19.21 -38.15
CA LEU A 345 30.33 -19.44 -39.39
C LEU A 345 29.69 -20.54 -40.22
N GLN A 346 29.89 -20.45 -41.53
CA GLN A 346 29.51 -21.53 -42.44
C GLN A 346 30.43 -22.73 -42.22
N ALA A 347 29.86 -23.94 -42.25
CA ALA A 347 30.66 -25.17 -42.15
C ALA A 347 31.64 -25.28 -43.33
N PRO A 348 32.90 -25.70 -43.09
CA PRO A 348 33.87 -25.93 -44.15
C PRO A 348 33.42 -27.04 -45.11
N ALA A 349 33.83 -26.94 -46.38
CA ALA A 349 33.69 -28.04 -47.34
C ALA A 349 34.65 -29.18 -46.99
N GLU A 350 34.40 -30.38 -47.53
CA GLU A 350 35.22 -31.57 -47.23
C GLU A 350 36.68 -31.36 -47.65
N GLY A 351 37.59 -31.32 -46.67
CA GLY A 351 39.02 -31.07 -46.87
C GLY A 351 39.43 -29.60 -46.92
N GLU A 352 38.52 -28.66 -46.67
CA GLU A 352 38.80 -27.23 -46.57
C GLU A 352 38.73 -26.74 -45.11
N THR A 353 39.32 -25.59 -44.82
CA THR A 353 39.18 -24.89 -43.53
C THR A 353 38.52 -23.54 -43.75
N VAL A 354 37.75 -23.06 -42.76
CA VAL A 354 37.17 -21.71 -42.78
C VAL A 354 37.94 -20.83 -41.80
N GLN A 355 38.52 -19.75 -42.31
CA GLN A 355 39.31 -18.82 -41.51
C GLN A 355 38.53 -17.53 -41.32
N ALA A 356 38.46 -17.02 -40.09
CA ALA A 356 37.72 -15.81 -39.79
C ALA A 356 38.35 -15.02 -38.64
N VAL A 357 38.13 -13.70 -38.65
CA VAL A 357 38.40 -12.83 -37.51
C VAL A 357 37.10 -12.61 -36.77
N LEU A 358 37.06 -13.03 -35.50
CA LEU A 358 35.86 -12.97 -34.68
C LEU A 358 36.10 -12.13 -33.42
N PRO A 359 35.08 -11.39 -32.94
CA PRO A 359 35.20 -10.66 -31.69
C PRO A 359 35.18 -11.62 -30.49
N THR A 360 35.90 -11.25 -29.43
CA THR A 360 35.85 -11.88 -28.12
C THR A 360 35.32 -10.90 -27.08
N SER A 361 35.16 -11.32 -25.81
CA SER A 361 34.77 -10.41 -24.72
C SER A 361 35.65 -9.15 -24.60
N ASN A 362 36.94 -9.26 -24.90
CA ASN A 362 37.92 -8.20 -24.70
C ASN A 362 38.80 -7.88 -25.93
N GLY A 363 38.51 -8.42 -27.11
CA GLY A 363 39.34 -8.22 -28.30
C GLY A 363 38.86 -8.97 -29.54
N PHE A 364 39.81 -9.56 -30.26
CA PHE A 364 39.57 -10.34 -31.47
C PHE A 364 40.39 -11.62 -31.43
N ALA A 365 39.87 -12.69 -32.02
CA ALA A 365 40.57 -13.93 -32.25
C ALA A 365 40.55 -14.26 -33.75
N VAL A 366 41.66 -14.81 -34.25
CA VAL A 366 41.73 -15.43 -35.57
C VAL A 366 41.42 -16.90 -35.36
N VAL A 367 40.38 -17.40 -36.02
CA VAL A 367 39.97 -18.80 -35.91
C VAL A 367 40.17 -19.50 -37.24
N GLU A 368 40.62 -20.75 -37.16
CA GLU A 368 40.61 -21.71 -38.25
C GLU A 368 39.69 -22.85 -37.88
N LEU A 369 38.57 -22.95 -38.59
CA LEU A 369 37.54 -23.97 -38.38
C LEU A 369 37.81 -25.15 -39.32
N GLU A 370 38.28 -26.26 -38.75
CA GLU A 370 38.60 -27.50 -39.48
C GLU A 370 37.37 -28.38 -39.73
N THR A 371 36.49 -28.53 -38.74
CA THR A 371 35.38 -29.49 -38.82
C THR A 371 34.19 -29.04 -37.99
N VAL A 372 32.99 -29.21 -38.54
CA VAL A 372 31.72 -29.04 -37.83
C VAL A 372 31.04 -30.39 -37.72
N VAL A 373 30.84 -30.87 -36.51
CA VAL A 373 30.08 -32.09 -36.25
C VAL A 373 28.62 -31.69 -35.99
N PRO A 374 27.66 -32.12 -36.83
CA PRO A 374 26.24 -31.91 -36.55
C PRO A 374 25.87 -32.55 -35.22
N GLY A 375 25.12 -31.83 -34.39
CA GLY A 375 24.54 -32.41 -33.19
C GLY A 375 23.59 -33.55 -33.57
N ALA A 376 23.80 -34.72 -32.99
CA ALA A 376 22.85 -35.83 -33.09
C ALA A 376 21.82 -35.73 -31.96
N LEU A 377 20.54 -35.80 -32.29
CA LEU A 377 19.46 -35.93 -31.31
C LEU A 377 19.39 -37.39 -30.88
N GLU A 378 20.13 -37.75 -29.84
CA GLU A 378 20.14 -39.10 -29.26
C GLU A 378 19.70 -39.08 -27.78
N GLY A 379 19.22 -40.22 -27.29
CA GLY A 379 18.83 -40.41 -25.90
C GLY A 379 17.76 -39.43 -25.41
N ASP A 380 18.06 -38.72 -24.33
CA ASP A 380 17.14 -37.82 -23.63
C ASP A 380 16.66 -36.64 -24.50
N ALA A 381 17.48 -36.18 -25.45
CA ALA A 381 17.10 -35.09 -26.35
C ALA A 381 15.98 -35.51 -27.33
N LEU A 382 16.01 -36.76 -27.79
CA LEU A 382 14.96 -37.33 -28.64
C LEU A 382 13.67 -37.56 -27.85
N LEU A 383 13.79 -38.01 -26.60
CA LEU A 383 12.64 -38.15 -25.69
C LEU A 383 12.00 -36.79 -25.39
N ALA A 384 12.81 -35.76 -25.14
CA ALA A 384 12.33 -34.40 -24.94
C ALA A 384 11.60 -33.86 -26.17
N GLN A 385 12.12 -34.08 -27.39
CA GLN A 385 11.43 -33.70 -28.63
C GLN A 385 10.06 -34.38 -28.74
N GLN A 386 9.98 -35.69 -28.52
CA GLN A 386 8.71 -36.43 -28.57
C GLN A 386 7.70 -35.95 -27.52
N GLN A 387 8.18 -35.55 -26.33
CA GLN A 387 7.34 -34.96 -25.30
C GLN A 387 6.80 -33.59 -25.74
N TYR A 388 7.64 -32.71 -26.28
CA TYR A 388 7.20 -31.42 -26.80
C TYR A 388 6.22 -31.57 -27.97
N GLU A 389 6.45 -32.50 -28.89
CA GLU A 389 5.51 -32.81 -29.98
C GLU A 389 4.14 -33.24 -29.43
N ARG A 390 4.11 -34.06 -28.37
CA ARG A 390 2.85 -34.44 -27.70
C ARG A 390 2.18 -33.26 -27.02
N VAL A 391 2.93 -32.39 -26.35
CA VAL A 391 2.37 -31.20 -25.68
C VAL A 391 1.74 -30.26 -26.70
N ILE A 392 2.44 -30.00 -27.82
CA ILE A 392 1.93 -29.17 -28.92
C ILE A 392 0.68 -29.81 -29.54
N ALA A 393 0.74 -31.11 -29.87
CA ALA A 393 -0.39 -31.83 -30.45
C ALA A 393 -1.62 -31.83 -29.51
N ASN A 394 -1.43 -32.04 -28.21
CA ASN A 394 -2.51 -32.00 -27.22
C ASN A 394 -3.09 -30.59 -27.07
N GLY A 395 -2.25 -29.56 -27.12
CA GLY A 395 -2.69 -28.16 -27.10
C GLY A 395 -3.59 -27.84 -28.30
N HIS A 396 -3.16 -28.20 -29.50
CA HIS A 396 -3.98 -28.05 -30.71
C HIS A 396 -5.28 -28.85 -30.64
N ALA A 397 -5.22 -30.13 -30.24
CA ALA A 397 -6.42 -30.98 -30.12
C ALA A 397 -7.43 -30.43 -29.08
N SER A 398 -6.95 -29.87 -27.95
CA SER A 398 -7.81 -29.26 -26.94
C SER A 398 -8.48 -27.98 -27.44
N GLN A 399 -7.75 -27.14 -28.18
CA GLN A 399 -8.30 -25.94 -28.79
C GLN A 399 -9.32 -26.27 -29.88
N GLU A 400 -9.00 -27.22 -30.77
CA GLU A 400 -9.91 -27.70 -31.80
C GLU A 400 -11.16 -28.34 -31.20
N GLY A 401 -11.00 -29.17 -30.16
CA GLY A 401 -12.12 -29.79 -29.45
C GLY A 401 -13.03 -28.76 -28.77
N SER A 402 -12.45 -27.75 -28.12
CA SER A 402 -13.24 -26.66 -27.51
C SER A 402 -13.97 -25.83 -28.55
N ALA A 403 -13.32 -25.53 -29.69
CA ALA A 403 -13.93 -24.81 -30.80
C ALA A 403 -15.08 -25.62 -31.42
N MET A 404 -14.89 -26.93 -31.63
CA MET A 404 -15.92 -27.85 -32.12
C MET A 404 -17.11 -27.93 -31.15
N MET A 405 -16.86 -28.07 -29.84
CA MET A 405 -17.92 -28.08 -28.83
C MET A 405 -18.70 -26.77 -28.80
N LYS A 406 -18.02 -25.63 -28.91
CA LYS A 406 -18.66 -24.31 -28.98
C LYS A 406 -19.54 -24.20 -30.22
N GLN A 407 -19.05 -24.67 -31.37
CA GLN A 407 -19.81 -24.69 -32.62
C GLN A 407 -21.04 -25.61 -32.53
N LEU A 408 -20.89 -26.83 -31.99
CA LEU A 408 -21.99 -27.77 -31.80
C LEU A 408 -23.05 -27.21 -30.84
N ARG A 409 -22.63 -26.58 -29.74
CA ARG A 409 -23.55 -25.94 -28.79
C ARG A 409 -24.31 -24.78 -29.43
N ALA A 410 -23.64 -23.98 -30.27
CA ALA A 410 -24.28 -22.87 -30.98
C ALA A 410 -25.27 -23.36 -32.06
N ALA A 411 -25.05 -24.54 -32.63
CA ALA A 411 -25.93 -25.14 -33.64
C ALA A 411 -27.04 -26.03 -33.06
N ALA A 412 -26.96 -26.40 -31.78
CA ALA A 412 -27.95 -27.21 -31.10
C ALA A 412 -29.09 -26.34 -30.56
N ASP A 413 -30.31 -26.85 -30.65
CA ASP A 413 -31.47 -26.26 -29.98
C ASP A 413 -31.47 -26.71 -28.52
N ILE A 414 -31.15 -25.81 -27.60
CA ILE A 414 -30.98 -26.10 -26.17
C ILE A 414 -31.97 -25.27 -25.36
N GLU A 415 -32.98 -25.94 -24.80
CA GLU A 415 -33.87 -25.37 -23.78
C GLU A 415 -33.27 -25.57 -22.39
N VAL A 416 -33.09 -24.47 -21.64
CA VAL A 416 -32.59 -24.49 -20.25
C VAL A 416 -33.73 -24.10 -19.30
N PHE A 417 -34.12 -25.02 -18.43
CA PHE A 417 -35.15 -24.79 -17.40
C PHE A 417 -34.49 -24.31 -16.10
N GLU A 418 -34.27 -23.00 -15.99
CA GLU A 418 -33.55 -22.37 -14.86
C GLU A 418 -34.22 -22.66 -13.50
N ASP A 419 -35.54 -22.79 -13.48
CA ASP A 419 -36.38 -23.14 -12.34
C ASP A 419 -36.15 -24.56 -11.78
N ARG A 420 -35.28 -25.36 -12.41
CA ARG A 420 -34.85 -26.69 -11.92
C ARG A 420 -33.38 -26.74 -11.50
N ILE A 421 -32.65 -25.64 -11.64
CA ILE A 421 -31.25 -25.53 -11.22
C ILE A 421 -31.25 -24.87 -9.84
N LYS A 422 -31.08 -25.68 -8.79
CA LYS A 422 -31.05 -25.23 -7.37
C LYS A 422 -29.82 -24.41 -7.04
#